data_AF-A0A1G3X1Z4-F1
#
_entry.id   AF-A0A1G3X1Z4-F1
#
_cell.length_a   1.000
_cell.length_b   1.000
_cell.length_c   1.000
_cell.angle_alpha   90.00
_cell.angle_beta   90.00
_cell.angle_gamma   90.00
#
_symmetry.space_group_name_H-M   'P 1'
#
loop_
_entity.id
_entity.type
_entity.pdbx_description
1 polymer ?
#
loop_
_entity_poly.entity_id
_entity_poly.type
_entity_poly.pdbx_seq_one_letter_code
_entity_poly.pdbx_strand_id
1 'polypeptide(L)'
;MLTTTNTIVRKISKNFNTLLMFELLYRVLGLVIIFPLTQLLFHLSIRLSGRAYITNATFLDYLLTPSTISILLVVMFMLSIYITIELIYLSIIFEYGHQNKKIKLKELFLTGLKKLYETVTAYRLRIIGPAFLFFILVELFHVVGIASTINLPKVILDQINSSIWLQVALGVLMVMIIILFTETAFHIHFYVIEKLPTKMTIQESRKLLKGKRLRMMFEFVLLNSALNAVLYVFYMLMILTIGWVVTLIKGQLFTLSIILSIFYSIYIIVGFLATITLIPINFAFIHSWFHRVKSSEVLIEPIDYEKIKISRNKMSHRFKYGTMVVLVVVFSINLVNVFTVLANPKSQIELFNVAEIVAHRGASLDAPENTIASIELAIEQGADAIEIDVRETREGIPILFHDTTTSRTTDDQISRIVSNMTLEQIKELDVGSWFGSDFSGEQVPTLEEALLIIQGKARIFIELKVNTENINQTVIQLIELYDLSSDVIILSFNKQQ
;
A
#
# COMPACT_ATOMS: atom_id res chain seq x y z
N MET A 1 -19.57 30.08 8.87
CA MET A 1 -19.37 28.62 8.81
C MET A 1 -20.71 27.87 8.85
N LEU A 2 -21.56 28.11 9.87
CA LEU A 2 -22.90 27.52 9.98
C LEU A 2 -23.76 27.64 8.71
N THR A 3 -23.73 28.80 8.04
CA THR A 3 -24.44 29.01 6.76
C THR A 3 -23.89 28.14 5.62
N THR A 4 -22.57 27.97 5.53
CA THR A 4 -21.92 27.09 4.55
C THR A 4 -22.26 25.62 4.81
N THR A 5 -22.17 25.19 6.07
CA THR A 5 -22.46 23.80 6.48
C THR A 5 -23.93 23.45 6.21
N ASN A 6 -24.87 24.31 6.59
CA ASN A 6 -26.29 24.10 6.32
C ASN A 6 -26.58 24.00 4.81
N THR A 7 -25.86 24.78 3.99
CA THR A 7 -25.99 24.73 2.53
C THR A 7 -25.46 23.41 1.96
N ILE A 8 -24.30 22.94 2.44
CA ILE A 8 -23.70 21.66 2.03
C ILE A 8 -24.63 20.50 2.41
N VAL A 9 -25.10 20.46 3.66
CA VAL A 9 -26.02 19.44 4.17
C VAL A 9 -27.32 19.43 3.36
N ARG A 10 -27.91 20.60 3.07
CA ARG A 10 -29.12 20.71 2.25
C ARG A 10 -28.90 20.20 0.82
N LYS A 11 -27.75 20.50 0.22
CA LYS A 11 -27.42 20.05 -1.15
C LYS A 11 -27.18 18.55 -1.21
N ILE A 12 -26.40 18.00 -0.28
CA ILE A 12 -26.14 16.55 -0.19
C ILE A 12 -27.45 15.80 0.07
N SER A 13 -28.24 16.22 1.06
CA SER A 13 -29.48 15.54 1.45
C SER A 13 -30.51 15.43 0.31
N LYS A 14 -30.57 16.40 -0.61
CA LYS A 14 -31.54 16.39 -1.72
C LYS A 14 -31.40 15.18 -2.65
N ASN A 15 -30.16 14.81 -2.96
CA ASN A 15 -29.81 13.73 -3.89
C ASN A 15 -28.97 12.63 -3.22
N PHE A 16 -29.06 12.50 -1.88
CA PHE A 16 -28.19 11.62 -1.09
C PHE A 16 -28.19 10.17 -1.59
N ASN A 17 -29.35 9.58 -1.86
CA ASN A 17 -29.43 8.19 -2.32
C ASN A 17 -28.78 8.00 -3.70
N THR A 18 -28.97 8.96 -4.61
CA THR A 18 -28.34 8.93 -5.93
C THR A 18 -26.83 9.11 -5.81
N LEU A 19 -26.38 10.01 -4.94
CA LEU A 19 -24.96 10.22 -4.63
C LEU A 19 -24.32 8.95 -4.06
N LEU A 20 -24.89 8.39 -2.99
CA LEU A 20 -24.37 7.20 -2.33
C LEU A 20 -24.30 6.01 -3.30
N MET A 21 -25.36 5.78 -4.08
CA MET A 21 -25.37 4.70 -5.06
C MET A 21 -24.36 4.93 -6.19
N PHE A 22 -24.20 6.17 -6.65
CA PHE A 22 -23.16 6.52 -7.62
C PHE A 22 -21.77 6.22 -7.05
N GLU A 23 -21.44 6.71 -5.85
CA GLU A 23 -20.14 6.49 -5.21
C GLU A 23 -19.84 5.00 -5.01
N LEU A 24 -20.81 4.22 -4.51
CA LEU A 24 -20.64 2.78 -4.31
C LEU A 24 -20.34 2.06 -5.63
N LEU A 25 -21.14 2.31 -6.69
CA LEU A 25 -20.89 1.74 -8.00
C LEU A 25 -19.54 2.21 -8.58
N TYR A 26 -19.19 3.46 -8.37
CA TYR A 26 -17.96 4.06 -8.86
C TYR A 26 -16.71 3.51 -8.17
N ARG A 27 -16.78 3.22 -6.86
CA ARG A 27 -15.72 2.54 -6.12
C ARG A 27 -15.60 1.08 -6.51
N VAL A 28 -16.70 0.36 -6.75
CA VAL A 28 -16.64 -1.00 -7.30
C VAL A 28 -15.93 -1.01 -8.66
N LEU A 29 -16.22 -0.06 -9.54
CA LEU A 29 -15.48 0.09 -10.81
C LEU A 29 -13.99 0.38 -10.58
N GLY A 30 -13.66 1.22 -9.58
CA GLY A 30 -12.28 1.45 -9.18
C GLY A 30 -11.57 0.17 -8.72
N LEU A 31 -12.22 -0.62 -7.87
CA LEU A 31 -11.68 -1.89 -7.35
C LEU A 31 -11.52 -2.95 -8.44
N VAL A 32 -12.42 -3.00 -9.43
CA VAL A 32 -12.40 -4.00 -10.51
C VAL A 32 -11.45 -3.57 -11.64
N ILE A 33 -11.26 -2.27 -11.87
CA ILE A 33 -10.49 -1.80 -13.05
C ILE A 33 -9.19 -1.14 -12.63
N ILE A 34 -9.28 -0.09 -11.81
CA ILE A 34 -8.14 0.78 -11.50
C ILE A 34 -7.14 0.06 -10.60
N PHE A 35 -7.61 -0.68 -9.59
CA PHE A 35 -6.73 -1.36 -8.64
C PHE A 35 -5.90 -2.48 -9.29
N PRO A 36 -6.47 -3.45 -10.03
CA PRO A 36 -5.69 -4.48 -10.71
C PRO A 36 -4.74 -3.90 -11.76
N LEU A 37 -5.15 -2.86 -12.47
CA LEU A 37 -4.30 -2.20 -13.46
C LEU A 37 -3.12 -1.47 -12.80
N THR A 38 -3.34 -0.84 -11.64
CA THR A 38 -2.26 -0.23 -10.86
C THR A 38 -1.28 -1.30 -10.36
N GLN A 39 -1.76 -2.44 -9.88
CA GLN A 39 -0.91 -3.56 -9.47
C GLN A 39 -0.11 -4.13 -10.65
N LEU A 40 -0.75 -4.34 -11.80
CA LEU A 40 -0.10 -4.80 -13.02
C LEU A 40 1.03 -3.85 -13.42
N LEU A 41 0.75 -2.54 -13.44
CA LEU A 41 1.74 -1.51 -13.76
C LEU A 41 2.88 -1.50 -12.74
N PHE A 42 2.59 -1.66 -11.44
CA PHE A 42 3.61 -1.75 -10.40
C PHE A 42 4.53 -2.98 -10.56
N HIS A 43 3.97 -4.16 -10.87
CA HIS A 43 4.79 -5.34 -11.15
C HIS A 43 5.61 -5.18 -12.44
N LEU A 44 5.03 -4.53 -13.45
CA LEU A 44 5.73 -4.21 -14.67
C LEU A 44 6.90 -3.24 -14.42
N SER A 45 6.75 -2.25 -13.53
CA SER A 45 7.85 -1.33 -13.21
C SER A 45 9.00 -2.03 -12.50
N ILE A 46 8.73 -2.98 -11.61
CA ILE A 46 9.77 -3.80 -10.99
C ILE A 46 10.54 -4.59 -12.06
N ARG A 47 9.82 -5.32 -12.93
CA ARG A 47 10.44 -6.13 -13.99
C ARG A 47 11.25 -5.28 -14.97
N LEU A 48 10.70 -4.17 -15.44
CA LEU A 48 11.38 -3.26 -16.37
C LEU A 48 12.52 -2.46 -15.73
N SER A 49 12.62 -2.43 -14.40
CA SER A 49 13.79 -1.89 -13.70
C SER A 49 14.96 -2.87 -13.63
N GLY A 50 14.78 -4.11 -14.11
CA GLY A 50 15.79 -5.18 -14.03
C GLY A 50 15.90 -5.82 -12.65
N ARG A 51 14.91 -5.61 -11.78
CA ARG A 51 14.91 -6.08 -10.39
C ARG A 51 13.88 -7.20 -10.21
N ALA A 52 14.21 -8.18 -9.36
CA ALA A 52 13.26 -9.23 -8.97
C ALA A 52 12.34 -8.76 -7.84
N TYR A 53 12.85 -7.93 -6.94
CA TYR A 53 12.14 -7.34 -5.80
C TYR A 53 12.77 -6.00 -5.41
N ILE A 54 12.09 -5.24 -4.55
CA ILE A 54 12.53 -3.94 -4.05
C ILE A 54 12.99 -4.11 -2.59
N THR A 55 14.19 -3.60 -2.26
CA THR A 55 14.70 -3.55 -0.88
C THR A 55 14.87 -2.12 -0.42
N ASN A 56 14.99 -1.89 0.89
CA ASN A 56 15.29 -0.56 1.45
C ASN A 56 16.58 0.03 0.85
N ALA A 57 17.60 -0.79 0.59
CA ALA A 57 18.86 -0.35 0.00
C ALA A 57 18.73 0.08 -1.48
N THR A 58 17.75 -0.47 -2.19
CA THR A 58 17.57 -0.27 -3.65
C THR A 58 16.36 0.59 -4.01
N PHE A 59 15.59 1.01 -3.02
CA PHE A 59 14.32 1.70 -3.19
C PHE A 59 14.47 3.02 -3.97
N LEU A 60 15.43 3.86 -3.58
CA LEU A 60 15.64 5.15 -4.23
C LEU A 60 16.10 4.98 -5.69
N ASP A 61 17.05 4.08 -5.93
CA ASP A 61 17.53 3.77 -7.28
C ASP A 61 16.40 3.21 -8.17
N TYR A 62 15.53 2.37 -7.60
CA TYR A 62 14.34 1.88 -8.28
C TYR A 62 13.40 3.03 -8.68
N LEU A 63 13.10 3.95 -7.77
CA LEU A 63 12.23 5.10 -8.04
C LEU A 63 12.80 6.04 -9.11
N LEU A 64 14.13 6.18 -9.16
CA LEU A 64 14.82 7.02 -10.13
C LEU A 64 15.05 6.34 -11.49
N THR A 65 14.72 5.06 -11.62
CA THR A 65 14.87 4.34 -12.89
C THR A 65 13.89 4.88 -13.94
N PRO A 66 14.31 5.20 -15.19
CA PRO A 66 13.45 5.81 -16.19
C PRO A 66 12.16 5.03 -16.51
N SER A 67 12.23 3.69 -16.51
CA SER A 67 11.06 2.82 -16.71
C SER A 67 10.07 2.94 -15.56
N THR A 68 10.55 2.96 -14.32
CA THR A 68 9.74 3.21 -13.12
C THR A 68 9.07 4.57 -13.16
N ILE A 69 9.82 5.64 -13.44
CA ILE A 69 9.27 7.00 -13.55
C ILE A 69 8.16 7.05 -14.62
N SER A 70 8.41 6.46 -15.79
CA SER A 70 7.44 6.43 -16.89
C SER A 70 6.15 5.73 -16.48
N ILE A 71 6.26 4.59 -15.79
CA ILE A 71 5.09 3.85 -15.31
C ILE A 71 4.37 4.61 -14.20
N LEU A 72 5.08 5.23 -13.25
CA LEU A 72 4.47 6.04 -12.22
C LEU A 72 3.69 7.21 -12.82
N LEU A 73 4.21 7.86 -13.86
CA LEU A 73 3.48 8.89 -14.60
C LEU A 73 2.22 8.35 -15.28
N VAL A 74 2.25 7.13 -15.83
CA VAL A 74 1.06 6.46 -16.38
C VAL A 74 0.03 6.17 -15.29
N VAL A 75 0.46 5.66 -14.13
CA VAL A 75 -0.42 5.42 -12.97
C VAL A 75 -1.05 6.73 -12.49
N MET A 76 -0.25 7.77 -12.30
CA MET A 76 -0.73 9.09 -11.90
C MET A 76 -1.74 9.66 -12.91
N PHE A 77 -1.46 9.53 -14.21
CA PHE A 77 -2.35 9.96 -15.27
C PHE A 77 -3.67 9.18 -15.26
N MET A 78 -3.62 7.86 -15.11
CA MET A 78 -4.79 7.00 -14.99
C MET A 78 -5.65 7.35 -13.78
N LEU A 79 -5.05 7.51 -12.60
CA LEU A 79 -5.75 7.93 -11.38
C LEU A 79 -6.37 9.32 -11.54
N SER A 80 -5.68 10.23 -12.23
CA SER A 80 -6.20 11.56 -12.50
C SER A 80 -7.42 11.54 -13.44
N ILE A 81 -7.45 10.65 -14.43
CA ILE A 81 -8.63 10.42 -15.28
C ILE A 81 -9.78 9.86 -14.44
N TYR A 82 -9.50 8.87 -13.60
CA TYR A 82 -10.48 8.29 -12.69
C TYR A 82 -11.10 9.36 -11.79
N ILE A 83 -10.32 10.21 -11.13
CA ILE A 83 -10.89 11.30 -10.33
C ILE A 83 -11.63 12.33 -11.20
N THR A 84 -11.11 12.67 -12.38
CA THR A 84 -11.77 13.65 -13.26
C THR A 84 -13.20 13.23 -13.61
N ILE A 85 -13.42 11.95 -13.94
CA ILE A 85 -14.75 11.41 -14.23
C ILE A 85 -15.68 11.58 -13.03
N GLU A 86 -15.20 11.26 -11.83
CA GLU A 86 -15.95 11.41 -10.57
C GLU A 86 -16.39 12.86 -10.36
N LEU A 87 -15.47 13.82 -10.48
CA LEU A 87 -15.78 15.24 -10.26
C LEU A 87 -16.79 15.79 -11.29
N ILE A 88 -16.78 15.29 -12.53
CA ILE A 88 -17.79 15.64 -13.53
C ILE A 88 -19.18 15.18 -13.08
N TYR A 89 -19.30 13.93 -12.61
CA TYR A 89 -20.58 13.40 -12.12
C TYR A 89 -21.06 14.11 -10.87
N LEU A 90 -20.17 14.36 -9.90
CA LEU A 90 -20.46 15.12 -8.69
C LEU A 90 -20.95 16.54 -9.03
N SER A 91 -20.34 17.19 -10.03
CA SER A 91 -20.80 18.52 -10.49
C SER A 91 -22.25 18.51 -10.96
N ILE A 92 -22.70 17.44 -11.62
CA ILE A 92 -24.10 17.30 -12.06
C ILE A 92 -25.02 17.09 -10.85
N ILE A 93 -24.66 16.18 -9.93
CA ILE A 93 -25.48 15.88 -8.74
C ILE A 93 -25.70 17.12 -7.91
N PHE A 94 -24.62 17.87 -7.61
CA PHE A 94 -24.72 19.04 -6.76
C PHE A 94 -25.37 20.23 -7.45
N GLU A 95 -25.21 20.37 -8.77
CA GLU A 95 -25.92 21.39 -9.54
C GLU A 95 -27.44 21.15 -9.57
N TYR A 96 -27.88 19.89 -9.72
CA TYR A 96 -29.30 19.53 -9.56
C TYR A 96 -29.81 19.85 -8.14
N GLY A 97 -29.01 19.52 -7.12
CA GLY A 97 -29.31 19.87 -5.73
C GLY A 97 -29.41 21.38 -5.51
N HIS A 98 -28.54 22.17 -6.16
CA HIS A 98 -28.57 23.63 -6.09
C HIS A 98 -29.84 24.21 -6.72
N GLN A 99 -30.27 23.68 -7.87
CA GLN A 99 -31.55 23.99 -8.52
C GLN A 99 -32.78 23.40 -7.80
N ASN A 100 -32.57 22.78 -6.62
CA ASN A 100 -33.62 22.13 -5.83
C ASN A 100 -34.35 20.99 -6.57
N LYS A 101 -33.71 20.40 -7.58
CA LYS A 101 -34.20 19.27 -8.38
C LYS A 101 -33.62 17.94 -7.87
N LYS A 102 -34.41 16.87 -8.03
CA LYS A 102 -33.92 15.50 -7.84
C LYS A 102 -33.42 14.94 -9.17
N ILE A 103 -32.39 14.11 -9.13
CA ILE A 103 -31.91 13.35 -10.29
C ILE A 103 -31.91 11.86 -9.96
N LYS A 104 -32.49 11.04 -10.86
CA LYS A 104 -32.45 9.58 -10.71
C LYS A 104 -31.09 9.03 -11.17
N LEU A 105 -30.67 7.90 -10.63
CA LEU A 105 -29.38 7.28 -10.96
C LEU A 105 -29.19 7.06 -12.48
N LYS A 106 -30.24 6.58 -13.18
CA LYS A 106 -30.22 6.39 -14.64
C LYS A 106 -30.04 7.71 -15.41
N GLU A 107 -30.69 8.78 -14.96
CA GLU A 107 -30.56 10.13 -15.53
C GLU A 107 -29.15 10.67 -15.34
N LEU A 108 -28.59 10.45 -14.15
CA LEU A 108 -27.23 10.83 -13.82
C LEU A 108 -26.21 10.16 -14.75
N PHE A 109 -26.29 8.84 -14.97
CA PHE A 109 -25.36 8.13 -15.86
C PHE A 109 -25.41 8.63 -17.31
N LEU A 110 -26.61 8.85 -17.86
CA LEU A 110 -26.73 9.35 -19.23
C LEU A 110 -26.24 10.79 -19.38
N THR A 111 -26.59 11.64 -18.41
CA THR A 111 -26.16 13.04 -18.38
C THR A 111 -24.66 13.15 -18.16
N GLY A 112 -24.13 12.33 -17.26
CA GLY A 112 -22.71 12.20 -16.93
C GLY A 112 -21.89 11.76 -18.13
N LEU A 113 -22.30 10.71 -18.86
CA LEU A 113 -21.61 10.28 -20.07
C LEU A 113 -21.59 11.35 -21.16
N LYS A 114 -22.72 12.03 -21.39
CA LYS A 114 -22.79 13.13 -22.36
C LYS A 114 -21.87 14.28 -21.96
N LYS A 115 -21.92 14.72 -20.70
CA LYS A 115 -21.07 15.79 -20.18
C LYS A 115 -19.60 15.41 -20.19
N LEU A 116 -19.26 14.18 -19.82
CA LEU A 116 -17.90 13.65 -19.91
C LEU A 116 -17.37 13.75 -21.34
N TYR A 117 -18.13 13.29 -22.34
CA TYR A 117 -17.75 13.38 -23.74
C TYR A 117 -17.58 14.84 -24.20
N GLU A 118 -18.54 15.71 -23.90
CA GLU A 118 -18.49 17.14 -24.25
C GLU A 118 -17.25 17.81 -23.63
N THR A 119 -17.03 17.60 -22.34
CA THR A 119 -15.94 18.21 -21.58
C THR A 119 -14.58 17.68 -22.02
N VAL A 120 -14.41 16.36 -22.17
CA VAL A 120 -13.13 15.77 -22.63
C VAL A 120 -12.82 16.20 -24.07
N THR A 121 -13.82 16.26 -24.95
CA THR A 121 -13.61 16.70 -26.33
C THR A 121 -13.21 18.18 -26.40
N ALA A 122 -13.86 19.05 -25.62
CA ALA A 122 -13.60 20.48 -25.61
C ALA A 122 -12.27 20.85 -24.94
N TYR A 123 -11.93 20.20 -23.83
CA TYR A 123 -10.80 20.61 -22.97
C TYR A 123 -9.61 19.65 -22.99
N ARG A 124 -9.77 18.46 -23.58
CA ARG A 124 -8.73 17.41 -23.67
C ARG A 124 -8.14 17.13 -22.29
N LEU A 125 -6.82 17.07 -22.18
CA LEU A 125 -6.10 16.77 -20.95
C LEU A 125 -6.07 17.92 -19.93
N ARG A 126 -6.56 19.12 -20.27
CA ARG A 126 -6.44 20.30 -19.40
C ARG A 126 -7.30 20.24 -18.14
N ILE A 127 -8.34 19.42 -18.14
CA ILE A 127 -9.20 19.20 -16.97
C ILE A 127 -8.55 18.31 -15.90
N ILE A 128 -7.56 17.50 -16.30
CA ILE A 128 -6.94 16.47 -15.46
C ILE A 128 -6.12 17.09 -14.32
N GLY A 129 -5.33 18.14 -14.62
CA GLY A 129 -4.47 18.80 -13.62
C GLY A 129 -5.25 19.34 -12.40
N PRO A 130 -6.30 20.16 -12.59
CA PRO A 130 -7.15 20.62 -11.49
C PRO A 130 -7.80 19.48 -10.68
N ALA A 131 -8.26 18.42 -11.35
CA ALA A 131 -8.84 17.25 -10.67
C ALA A 131 -7.81 16.51 -9.82
N PHE A 132 -6.57 16.37 -10.32
CA PHE A 132 -5.48 15.74 -9.60
C PHE A 132 -5.02 16.54 -8.38
N LEU A 133 -4.93 17.87 -8.49
CA LEU A 133 -4.63 18.75 -7.36
C LEU A 133 -5.71 18.67 -6.28
N PHE A 134 -6.98 18.62 -6.69
CA PHE A 134 -8.09 18.40 -5.77
C PHE A 134 -7.92 17.06 -5.04
N PHE A 135 -7.64 15.98 -5.77
CA PHE A 135 -7.41 14.65 -5.18
C PHE A 135 -6.29 14.64 -4.14
N ILE A 136 -5.09 15.11 -4.53
CA ILE A 136 -3.92 15.10 -3.64
C ILE A 136 -4.22 15.85 -2.33
N LEU A 137 -4.86 17.01 -2.40
CA LEU A 137 -5.08 17.83 -1.21
C LEU A 137 -6.22 17.33 -0.34
N VAL A 138 -7.24 16.71 -0.92
CA VAL A 138 -8.31 16.06 -0.15
C VAL A 138 -7.78 14.80 0.55
N GLU A 139 -6.96 14.00 -0.14
CA GLU A 139 -6.45 12.73 0.37
C GLU A 139 -5.08 12.83 1.07
N LEU A 140 -4.58 14.05 1.31
CA LEU A 140 -3.22 14.26 1.82
C LEU A 140 -2.94 13.46 3.10
N PHE A 141 -3.87 13.45 4.06
CA PHE A 141 -3.71 12.71 5.31
C PHE A 141 -3.62 11.19 5.11
N HIS A 142 -4.39 10.63 4.18
CA HIS A 142 -4.34 9.20 3.87
C HIS A 142 -3.07 8.84 3.11
N VAL A 143 -2.65 9.68 2.16
CA VAL A 143 -1.39 9.49 1.43
C VAL A 143 -0.21 9.53 2.41
N VAL A 144 -0.18 10.50 3.33
CA VAL A 144 0.85 10.59 4.38
C VAL A 144 0.77 9.41 5.34
N GLY A 145 -0.43 8.99 5.75
CA GLY A 145 -0.64 7.82 6.60
C GLY A 145 -0.08 6.53 5.98
N ILE A 146 -0.43 6.25 4.73
CA ILE A 146 0.12 5.11 3.98
C ILE A 146 1.64 5.26 3.83
N ALA A 147 2.12 6.44 3.44
CA ALA A 147 3.56 6.69 3.29
C ALA A 147 4.33 6.47 4.61
N SER A 148 3.72 6.73 5.77
CA SER A 148 4.34 6.49 7.08
C SER A 148 4.50 5.01 7.43
N THR A 149 3.77 4.10 6.77
CA THR A 149 3.97 2.65 6.91
C THR A 149 5.17 2.15 6.12
N ILE A 150 5.70 2.97 5.20
CA ILE A 150 6.91 2.67 4.44
C ILE A 150 8.09 3.13 5.29
N ASN A 151 8.85 2.19 5.85
CA ASN A 151 10.09 2.47 6.56
C ASN A 151 11.12 3.08 5.61
N LEU A 152 11.18 4.41 5.56
CA LEU A 152 12.20 5.11 4.77
C LEU A 152 13.59 4.74 5.30
N PRO A 153 14.56 4.41 4.42
CA PRO A 153 15.94 4.18 4.83
C PRO A 153 16.46 5.37 5.65
N LYS A 154 17.10 5.09 6.78
CA LYS A 154 17.64 6.12 7.68
C LYS A 154 18.52 7.14 6.96
N VAL A 155 19.28 6.69 5.96
CA VAL A 155 20.10 7.55 5.08
C VAL A 155 19.28 8.65 4.40
N ILE A 156 18.08 8.36 3.92
CA ILE A 156 17.21 9.36 3.28
C ILE A 156 16.69 10.35 4.31
N LEU A 157 16.23 9.85 5.46
CA LEU A 157 15.74 10.69 6.56
C LEU A 157 16.86 11.62 7.08
N ASP A 158 18.06 11.09 7.25
CA ASP A 158 19.23 11.84 7.69
C ASP A 158 19.57 12.94 6.67
N GLN A 159 19.52 12.65 5.36
CA GLN A 159 19.74 13.66 4.30
C GLN A 159 18.65 14.76 4.29
N ILE A 160 17.38 14.38 4.46
CA ILE A 160 16.27 15.35 4.55
C ILE A 160 16.43 16.23 5.78
N ASN A 161 16.81 15.64 6.91
CA ASN A 161 16.95 16.33 8.18
C ASN A 161 18.23 17.20 8.24
N SER A 162 19.31 16.80 7.59
CA SER A 162 20.58 17.53 7.57
C SER A 162 20.57 18.73 6.63
N SER A 163 19.69 18.76 5.62
CA SER A 163 19.65 19.82 4.61
C SER A 163 18.47 20.77 4.79
N ILE A 164 18.72 21.90 5.47
CA ILE A 164 17.71 22.97 5.63
C ILE A 164 17.19 23.48 4.28
N TRP A 165 18.04 23.54 3.25
CA TRP A 165 17.64 23.98 1.91
C TRP A 165 16.68 23.03 1.23
N LEU A 166 16.83 21.71 1.45
CA LEU A 166 15.88 20.72 0.95
C LEU A 166 14.52 20.87 1.63
N GLN A 167 14.50 21.09 2.96
CA GLN A 167 13.26 21.33 3.70
C GLN A 167 12.56 22.62 3.24
N VAL A 168 13.32 23.70 3.04
CA VAL A 168 12.80 24.95 2.48
C VAL A 168 12.23 24.73 1.08
N ALA A 169 12.93 23.99 0.21
CA ALA A 169 12.46 23.69 -1.14
C ALA A 169 11.15 22.88 -1.13
N LEU A 170 11.04 21.85 -0.27
CA LEU A 170 9.81 21.08 -0.07
C LEU A 170 8.67 21.94 0.48
N GLY A 171 8.95 22.84 1.41
CA GLY A 171 7.99 23.81 1.93
C GLY A 171 7.47 24.77 0.86
N VAL A 172 8.37 25.32 0.04
CA VAL A 172 7.99 26.17 -1.11
C VAL A 172 7.16 25.39 -2.12
N LEU A 173 7.52 24.14 -2.42
CA LEU A 173 6.74 23.27 -3.30
C LEU A 173 5.32 23.04 -2.78
N MET A 174 5.16 22.77 -1.49
CA MET A 174 3.84 22.62 -0.86
C MET A 174 3.01 23.91 -0.98
N VAL A 175 3.61 25.07 -0.70
CA VAL A 175 2.95 26.37 -0.85
C VAL A 175 2.52 26.61 -2.31
N MET A 176 3.36 26.27 -3.29
CA MET A 176 3.02 26.38 -4.72
C MET A 176 1.85 25.47 -5.09
N ILE A 177 1.82 24.23 -4.61
CA ILE A 177 0.70 23.29 -4.84
C ILE A 177 -0.60 23.86 -4.28
N ILE A 178 -0.58 24.40 -3.07
CA ILE A 178 -1.75 24.99 -2.41
C ILE A 178 -2.25 26.23 -3.17
N ILE A 179 -1.33 27.10 -3.62
CA ILE A 179 -1.69 28.25 -4.46
C ILE A 179 -2.33 27.76 -5.76
N LEU A 180 -1.71 26.79 -6.44
CA LEU A 180 -2.20 26.27 -7.71
C LEU A 180 -3.59 25.62 -7.56
N PHE A 181 -3.82 24.85 -6.50
CA PHE A 181 -5.13 24.33 -6.16
C PHE A 181 -6.15 25.44 -5.96
N THR A 182 -5.82 26.46 -5.17
CA THR A 182 -6.73 27.57 -4.90
C THR A 182 -7.13 28.28 -6.18
N GLU A 183 -6.17 28.51 -7.10
CA GLU A 183 -6.45 29.14 -8.39
C GLU A 183 -7.24 28.25 -9.35
N THR A 184 -7.19 26.93 -9.18
CA THR A 184 -7.86 25.96 -10.06
C THR A 184 -9.12 25.33 -9.46
N ALA A 185 -9.48 25.68 -8.22
CA ALA A 185 -10.58 25.05 -7.47
C ALA A 185 -11.92 25.06 -8.21
N PHE A 186 -12.22 26.12 -8.96
CA PHE A 186 -13.47 26.23 -9.72
C PHE A 186 -13.40 25.73 -11.17
N HIS A 187 -12.27 25.18 -11.62
CA HIS A 187 -12.09 24.79 -13.02
C HIS A 187 -13.09 23.71 -13.47
N ILE A 188 -13.39 22.71 -12.65
CA ILE A 188 -14.41 21.69 -12.98
C ILE A 188 -15.77 22.35 -13.24
N HIS A 189 -16.17 23.30 -12.40
CA HIS A 189 -17.42 24.04 -12.57
C HIS A 189 -17.40 24.84 -13.87
N PHE A 190 -16.30 25.54 -14.15
CA PHE A 190 -16.17 26.30 -15.40
C PHE A 190 -16.20 25.45 -16.66
N TYR A 191 -15.63 24.23 -16.62
CA TYR A 191 -15.62 23.33 -17.77
C TYR A 191 -16.95 22.59 -17.97
N VAL A 192 -17.58 22.12 -16.90
CA VAL A 192 -18.76 21.24 -17.00
C VAL A 192 -20.07 22.03 -17.02
N ILE A 193 -20.17 23.06 -16.18
CA ILE A 193 -21.39 23.84 -15.97
C ILE A 193 -21.41 25.02 -16.95
N GLU A 194 -20.38 25.85 -16.94
CA GLU A 194 -20.33 27.12 -17.66
C GLU A 194 -19.77 27.04 -19.08
N LYS A 195 -19.05 25.96 -19.39
CA LYS A 195 -18.38 25.75 -20.68
C LYS A 195 -17.43 26.90 -21.08
N LEU A 196 -16.74 27.51 -20.11
CA LEU A 196 -15.78 28.60 -20.38
C LEU A 196 -14.54 28.10 -21.14
N PRO A 197 -13.95 28.89 -22.05
CA PRO A 197 -12.66 28.57 -22.66
C PRO A 197 -11.52 28.48 -21.62
N THR A 198 -10.59 27.53 -21.77
CA THR A 198 -9.48 27.32 -20.80
C THR A 198 -8.68 28.59 -20.50
N LYS A 199 -8.47 29.47 -21.50
CA LYS A 199 -7.73 30.72 -21.32
C LYS A 199 -8.39 31.68 -20.31
N MET A 200 -9.71 31.59 -20.14
CA MET A 200 -10.50 32.45 -19.26
C MET A 200 -10.68 31.86 -17.86
N THR A 201 -10.56 30.54 -17.67
CA THR A 201 -10.91 29.89 -16.39
C THR A 201 -10.04 30.35 -15.23
N ILE A 202 -8.72 30.50 -15.45
CA ILE A 202 -7.79 30.99 -14.42
C ILE A 202 -8.11 32.45 -14.06
N GLN A 203 -8.38 33.30 -15.06
CA GLN A 203 -8.67 34.71 -14.84
C GLN A 203 -9.99 34.89 -14.06
N GLU A 204 -11.03 34.14 -14.44
CA GLU A 204 -12.31 34.16 -13.74
C GLU A 204 -12.19 33.59 -12.32
N SER A 205 -11.46 32.49 -12.12
CA SER A 205 -11.17 31.95 -10.78
C SER A 205 -10.49 33.01 -9.90
N ARG A 206 -9.44 33.64 -10.43
CA ARG A 206 -8.68 34.70 -9.74
C ARG A 206 -9.53 35.88 -9.34
N LYS A 207 -10.46 36.27 -10.23
CA LYS A 207 -11.41 37.38 -10.03
C LYS A 207 -12.41 37.05 -8.93
N LEU A 208 -13.03 35.87 -8.97
CA LEU A 208 -14.01 35.43 -7.96
C LEU A 208 -13.39 35.27 -6.56
N LEU A 209 -12.13 34.85 -6.48
CA LEU A 209 -11.41 34.64 -5.23
C LEU A 209 -10.62 35.87 -4.74
N LYS A 210 -10.66 37.01 -5.45
CA LYS A 210 -9.96 38.24 -5.05
C LYS A 210 -10.40 38.67 -3.64
N GLY A 211 -9.44 38.79 -2.73
CA GLY A 211 -9.67 39.13 -1.32
C GLY A 211 -10.28 38.00 -0.47
N LYS A 212 -10.53 36.80 -1.04
CA LYS A 212 -11.23 35.69 -0.37
C LYS A 212 -10.43 34.38 -0.31
N ARG A 213 -9.23 34.33 -0.92
CA ARG A 213 -8.36 33.13 -1.01
C ARG A 213 -8.05 32.51 0.36
N LEU A 214 -7.48 33.29 1.27
CA LEU A 214 -7.10 32.81 2.61
C LEU A 214 -8.29 32.25 3.38
N ARG A 215 -9.47 32.89 3.24
CA ARG A 215 -10.70 32.39 3.85
C ARG A 215 -11.15 31.06 3.25
N MET A 216 -11.09 30.91 1.93
CA MET A 216 -11.44 29.66 1.24
C MET A 216 -10.50 28.51 1.66
N MET A 217 -9.20 28.79 1.71
CA MET A 217 -8.19 27.83 2.18
C MET A 217 -8.38 27.45 3.65
N PHE A 218 -8.60 28.43 4.54
CA PHE A 218 -8.85 28.16 5.95
C PHE A 218 -10.12 27.31 6.13
N GLU A 219 -11.22 27.67 5.46
CA GLU A 219 -12.46 26.87 5.50
C GLU A 219 -12.25 25.45 4.94
N PHE A 220 -11.42 25.28 3.90
CA PHE A 220 -11.07 23.98 3.32
C PHE A 220 -10.23 23.10 4.27
N VAL A 221 -9.17 23.67 4.87
CA VAL A 221 -8.32 22.96 5.85
C VAL A 221 -9.14 22.57 7.07
N LEU A 222 -9.98 23.47 7.57
CA LEU A 222 -10.84 23.21 8.71
C LEU A 222 -11.85 22.09 8.43
N LEU A 223 -12.45 22.07 7.23
CA LEU A 223 -13.33 20.99 6.79
C LEU A 223 -12.58 19.65 6.75
N ASN A 224 -11.42 19.59 6.09
CA ASN A 224 -10.64 18.35 5.99
C ASN A 224 -10.17 17.87 7.36
N SER A 225 -9.74 18.78 8.25
CA SER A 225 -9.35 18.43 9.61
C SER A 225 -10.51 17.82 10.39
N ALA A 226 -11.71 18.41 10.28
CA ALA A 226 -12.90 17.88 10.93
C ALA A 226 -13.32 16.51 10.38
N LEU A 227 -13.31 16.33 9.05
CA LEU A 227 -13.65 15.06 8.42
C LEU A 227 -12.66 13.94 8.81
N ASN A 228 -11.36 14.22 8.76
CA ASN A 228 -10.33 13.27 9.16
C ASN A 228 -10.39 12.96 10.67
N ALA A 229 -10.70 13.93 11.52
CA ALA A 229 -10.92 13.68 12.94
C ALA A 229 -12.11 12.72 13.18
N VAL A 230 -13.21 12.88 12.45
CA VAL A 230 -14.36 11.95 12.52
C VAL A 230 -13.97 10.54 12.08
N LEU A 231 -13.24 10.41 10.97
CA LEU A 231 -12.75 9.12 10.49
C LEU A 231 -11.79 8.46 11.48
N TYR A 232 -10.91 9.23 12.10
CA TYR A 232 -9.97 8.75 13.11
C TYR A 232 -10.67 8.32 14.41
N VAL A 233 -11.65 9.08 14.89
CA VAL A 233 -12.46 8.68 16.04
C VAL A 233 -13.22 7.39 15.73
N PHE A 234 -13.81 7.28 14.53
CA PHE A 234 -14.48 6.05 14.09
C PHE A 234 -13.52 4.85 14.04
N TYR A 235 -12.31 5.05 13.50
CA TYR A 235 -11.23 4.06 13.49
C TYR A 235 -10.89 3.56 14.90
N MET A 236 -10.66 4.49 15.84
CA MET A 236 -10.34 4.17 17.22
C MET A 236 -11.49 3.45 17.92
N LEU A 237 -12.74 3.86 17.69
CA LEU A 237 -13.91 3.19 18.24
C LEU A 237 -14.05 1.75 17.72
N MET A 238 -13.74 1.48 16.46
CA MET A 238 -13.72 0.11 15.93
C MET A 238 -12.67 -0.75 16.64
N ILE A 239 -11.45 -0.25 16.79
CA ILE A 239 -10.37 -0.96 17.50
C ILE A 239 -10.77 -1.25 18.94
N LEU A 240 -11.26 -0.23 19.66
CA LEU A 240 -11.67 -0.38 21.06
C LEU A 240 -12.82 -1.37 21.22
N THR A 241 -13.81 -1.31 20.33
CA THR A 241 -14.97 -2.21 20.36
C THR A 241 -14.54 -3.66 20.12
N ILE A 242 -13.71 -3.91 19.11
CA ILE A 242 -13.25 -5.26 18.80
C ILE A 242 -12.31 -5.78 19.90
N GLY A 243 -11.37 -4.95 20.36
CA GLY A 243 -10.49 -5.27 21.49
C GLY A 243 -11.28 -5.66 22.73
N TRP A 244 -12.29 -4.86 23.09
CA TRP A 244 -13.18 -5.15 24.22
C TRP A 244 -13.91 -6.48 24.05
N VAL A 245 -14.52 -6.73 22.89
CA VAL A 245 -15.21 -8.00 22.59
C VAL A 245 -14.27 -9.20 22.70
N VAL A 246 -13.06 -9.11 22.15
CA VAL A 246 -12.08 -10.22 22.18
C VAL A 246 -11.59 -10.49 23.60
N THR A 247 -11.35 -9.45 24.40
CA THR A 247 -10.94 -9.60 25.80
C THR A 247 -11.98 -10.37 26.61
N LEU A 248 -13.27 -10.12 26.37
CA LEU A 248 -14.36 -10.83 27.04
C LEU A 248 -14.40 -12.34 26.72
N ILE A 249 -13.87 -12.77 25.58
CA ILE A 249 -13.96 -14.17 25.11
C ILE A 249 -12.67 -14.95 25.39
N LYS A 250 -11.50 -14.34 25.20
CA LYS A 250 -10.20 -15.06 25.14
C LYS A 250 -9.10 -14.51 26.05
N GLY A 251 -9.37 -13.44 26.82
CA GLY A 251 -8.39 -12.83 27.72
C GLY A 251 -7.43 -11.85 27.04
N GLN A 252 -6.54 -11.22 27.83
CA GLN A 252 -5.76 -10.04 27.42
C GLN A 252 -4.63 -10.34 26.43
N LEU A 253 -3.85 -11.41 26.64
CA LEU A 253 -2.72 -11.78 25.76
C LEU A 253 -3.19 -12.05 24.32
N PHE A 254 -4.27 -12.83 24.16
CA PHE A 254 -4.87 -13.11 22.86
C PHE A 254 -5.48 -11.86 22.20
N THR A 255 -5.97 -10.91 23.00
CA THR A 255 -6.53 -9.66 22.49
C THR A 255 -5.48 -8.83 21.75
N LEU A 256 -4.26 -8.73 22.29
CA LEU A 256 -3.21 -7.93 21.67
C LEU A 256 -2.86 -8.47 20.27
N SER A 257 -2.66 -9.78 20.15
CA SER A 257 -2.37 -10.42 18.86
C SER A 257 -3.50 -10.22 17.85
N ILE A 258 -4.76 -10.36 18.28
CA ILE A 258 -5.89 -10.09 17.39
C ILE A 258 -5.93 -8.62 16.97
N ILE A 259 -5.82 -7.67 17.91
CA ILE A 259 -5.83 -6.24 17.59
C ILE A 259 -4.76 -5.92 16.54
N LEU A 260 -3.53 -6.42 16.73
CA LEU A 260 -2.44 -6.21 15.78
C LEU A 260 -2.75 -6.83 14.41
N SER A 261 -3.35 -8.03 14.35
CA SER A 261 -3.71 -8.69 13.09
C SER A 261 -4.83 -7.96 12.31
N ILE A 262 -5.81 -7.38 13.01
CA ILE A 262 -6.96 -6.71 12.37
C ILE A 262 -6.76 -5.22 12.17
N PHE A 263 -5.76 -4.60 12.81
CA PHE A 263 -5.49 -3.16 12.76
C PHE A 263 -5.44 -2.66 11.31
N TYR A 264 -4.67 -3.37 10.46
CA TYR A 264 -4.55 -3.06 9.05
C TYR A 264 -5.87 -3.25 8.28
N SER A 265 -6.64 -4.29 8.62
CA SER A 265 -7.95 -4.55 8.01
C SER A 265 -8.96 -3.45 8.33
N ILE A 266 -9.01 -2.99 9.58
CA ILE A 266 -9.85 -1.86 10.00
C ILE A 266 -9.38 -0.58 9.28
N TYR A 267 -8.07 -0.38 9.17
CA TYR A 267 -7.52 0.77 8.46
C TYR A 267 -7.94 0.80 6.99
N ILE A 268 -7.93 -0.36 6.29
CA ILE A 268 -8.43 -0.48 4.91
C ILE A 268 -9.92 -0.12 4.84
N ILE A 269 -10.75 -0.61 5.77
CA ILE A 269 -12.19 -0.30 5.81
C ILE A 269 -12.41 1.20 5.99
N VAL A 270 -11.70 1.83 6.93
CA VAL A 270 -11.78 3.28 7.15
C VAL A 270 -11.26 4.06 5.94
N GLY A 271 -10.18 3.61 5.31
CA GLY A 271 -9.68 4.17 4.06
C GLY A 271 -10.72 4.11 2.93
N PHE A 272 -11.42 2.98 2.77
CA PHE A 272 -12.50 2.85 1.82
C PHE A 272 -13.66 3.84 2.12
N LEU A 273 -14.06 3.95 3.38
CA LEU A 273 -15.06 4.94 3.82
C LEU A 273 -14.60 6.37 3.56
N ALA A 274 -13.31 6.67 3.76
CA ALA A 274 -12.72 7.96 3.44
C ALA A 274 -12.89 8.30 1.95
N THR A 275 -12.62 7.35 1.04
CA THR A 275 -12.79 7.59 -0.40
C THR A 275 -14.24 7.93 -0.80
N ILE A 276 -15.25 7.37 -0.13
CA ILE A 276 -16.68 7.63 -0.44
C ILE A 276 -17.18 8.92 0.21
N THR A 277 -16.47 9.44 1.21
CA THR A 277 -16.93 10.59 2.00
C THR A 277 -16.13 11.85 1.71
N LEU A 278 -14.79 11.79 1.73
CA LEU A 278 -13.93 12.96 1.62
C LEU A 278 -14.08 13.68 0.29
N ILE A 279 -14.03 12.97 -0.83
CA ILE A 279 -14.13 13.57 -2.17
C ILE A 279 -15.51 14.23 -2.37
N PRO A 280 -16.66 13.55 -2.17
CA PRO A 280 -17.97 14.17 -2.37
C PRO A 280 -18.24 15.36 -1.44
N ILE A 281 -17.86 15.27 -0.17
CA ILE A 281 -18.09 16.36 0.80
C ILE A 281 -17.21 17.57 0.46
N ASN A 282 -15.93 17.37 0.16
CA ASN A 282 -15.04 18.46 -0.25
C ASN A 282 -15.50 19.09 -1.57
N PHE A 283 -15.97 18.28 -2.52
CA PHE A 283 -16.47 18.81 -3.77
C PHE A 283 -17.79 19.58 -3.58
N ALA A 284 -18.70 19.12 -2.70
CA ALA A 284 -19.90 19.87 -2.30
C ALA A 284 -19.55 21.21 -1.63
N PHE A 285 -18.45 21.25 -0.87
CA PHE A 285 -17.92 22.48 -0.29
C PHE A 285 -17.43 23.46 -1.37
N ILE A 286 -16.59 23.01 -2.31
CA ILE A 286 -16.12 23.85 -3.43
C ILE A 286 -17.30 24.33 -4.27
N HIS A 287 -18.26 23.45 -4.55
CA HIS A 287 -19.47 23.78 -5.28
C HIS A 287 -20.34 24.83 -4.56
N SER A 288 -20.42 24.76 -3.23
CA SER A 288 -21.11 25.77 -2.42
C SER A 288 -20.36 27.11 -2.42
N TRP A 289 -19.03 27.07 -2.42
CA TRP A 289 -18.20 28.27 -2.60
C TRP A 289 -18.41 28.92 -3.97
N PHE A 290 -18.40 28.13 -5.04
CA PHE A 290 -18.59 28.58 -6.41
C PHE A 290 -19.86 29.41 -6.57
N HIS A 291 -21.00 28.87 -6.16
CA HIS A 291 -22.31 29.55 -6.22
C HIS A 291 -22.45 30.72 -5.23
N ARG A 292 -21.67 30.73 -4.15
CA ARG A 292 -21.67 31.87 -3.21
C ARG A 292 -20.91 33.07 -3.76
N VAL A 293 -19.85 32.84 -4.53
CA VAL A 293 -19.04 33.93 -5.10
C VAL A 293 -19.48 34.31 -6.51
N LYS A 294 -20.19 33.41 -7.21
CA LYS A 294 -20.69 33.63 -8.56
C LYS A 294 -22.22 33.65 -8.57
N SER A 295 -22.79 34.82 -8.81
CA SER A 295 -24.25 35.05 -8.83
C SER A 295 -24.89 34.67 -10.18
N SER A 296 -24.63 33.48 -10.72
CA SER A 296 -25.19 33.05 -12.02
C SER A 296 -26.08 31.81 -11.89
N GLU A 297 -27.35 31.92 -12.29
CA GLU A 297 -28.27 30.79 -12.43
C GLU A 297 -28.02 30.08 -13.78
N VAL A 298 -27.06 29.15 -13.82
CA VAL A 298 -26.86 28.31 -15.02
C VAL A 298 -27.68 27.03 -14.90
N LEU A 299 -28.67 26.88 -15.78
CA LEU A 299 -29.53 25.70 -15.81
C LEU A 299 -28.84 24.53 -16.54
N ILE A 300 -28.61 23.44 -15.81
CA ILE A 300 -28.37 22.13 -16.43
C ILE A 300 -29.72 21.49 -16.73
N GLU A 301 -30.12 21.51 -18.01
CA GLU A 301 -31.33 20.81 -18.45
C GLU A 301 -31.11 19.29 -18.49
N PRO A 302 -32.07 18.48 -17.99
CA PRO A 302 -32.06 17.03 -18.16
C PRO A 302 -32.10 16.68 -19.65
N ILE A 303 -31.43 15.60 -20.03
CA ILE A 303 -31.53 15.13 -21.40
C ILE A 303 -32.94 14.58 -21.62
N ASP A 304 -33.63 15.14 -22.62
CA ASP A 304 -34.88 14.60 -23.12
C ASP A 304 -34.67 13.17 -23.67
N TYR A 305 -35.28 12.20 -22.99
CA TYR A 305 -35.17 10.78 -23.28
C TYR A 305 -35.75 10.39 -24.64
N GLU A 306 -36.78 11.10 -25.10
CA GLU A 306 -37.41 10.86 -26.40
C GLU A 306 -36.41 11.17 -27.53
N LYS A 307 -35.63 12.25 -27.40
CA LYS A 307 -34.58 12.65 -28.36
C LYS A 307 -33.38 11.68 -28.39
N ILE A 308 -33.01 11.04 -27.28
CA ILE A 308 -31.93 10.02 -27.26
C ILE A 308 -32.37 8.75 -28.01
N LYS A 309 -33.64 8.35 -27.88
CA LYS A 309 -34.17 7.16 -28.57
C LYS A 309 -34.03 7.28 -30.09
N ILE A 310 -34.19 8.50 -30.63
CA ILE A 310 -34.02 8.84 -32.05
C ILE A 310 -32.53 8.89 -32.46
N SER A 311 -31.64 9.36 -31.57
CA SER A 311 -30.18 9.47 -31.80
C SER A 311 -29.42 8.14 -31.69
N ARG A 312 -29.95 7.14 -30.99
CA ARG A 312 -29.35 5.78 -30.87
C ARG A 312 -29.04 5.12 -32.22
N ASN A 313 -29.73 5.54 -33.28
CA ASN A 313 -29.52 5.08 -34.65
C ASN A 313 -28.27 5.66 -35.36
N LYS A 314 -27.50 6.57 -34.72
CA LYS A 314 -26.32 7.21 -35.32
C LYS A 314 -24.98 6.91 -34.63
N MET A 315 -24.97 6.10 -33.57
CA MET A 315 -23.70 5.75 -32.91
C MET A 315 -22.92 4.77 -33.80
N SER A 316 -21.78 5.24 -34.34
CA SER A 316 -20.88 4.51 -35.23
C SER A 316 -20.62 3.09 -34.72
N HIS A 317 -20.78 2.09 -35.59
CA HIS A 317 -20.48 0.70 -35.30
C HIS A 317 -19.08 0.54 -34.68
N ARG A 318 -18.09 1.32 -35.13
CA ARG A 318 -16.71 1.29 -34.59
C ARG A 318 -16.63 1.64 -33.11
N PHE A 319 -17.44 2.60 -32.65
CA PHE A 319 -17.47 2.97 -31.23
C PHE A 319 -18.12 1.88 -30.37
N LYS A 320 -19.22 1.29 -30.85
CA LYS A 320 -19.89 0.17 -30.16
C LYS A 320 -18.97 -1.04 -30.02
N TYR A 321 -18.31 -1.43 -31.12
CA TYR A 321 -17.37 -2.56 -31.11
C TYR A 321 -16.13 -2.25 -30.26
N GLY A 322 -15.58 -1.03 -30.33
CA GLY A 322 -14.46 -0.61 -29.49
C GLY A 322 -14.78 -0.69 -27.99
N THR A 323 -15.94 -0.17 -27.57
CA THR A 323 -16.38 -0.27 -26.17
C THR A 323 -16.62 -1.72 -25.75
N MET A 324 -17.22 -2.55 -26.61
CA MET A 324 -17.47 -3.97 -26.30
C MET A 324 -16.16 -4.75 -26.14
N VAL A 325 -15.17 -4.51 -27.01
CA VAL A 325 -13.84 -5.13 -26.90
C VAL A 325 -13.16 -4.73 -25.59
N VAL A 326 -13.17 -3.43 -25.23
CA VAL A 326 -12.59 -2.96 -23.97
C VAL A 326 -13.25 -3.62 -22.76
N LEU A 327 -14.59 -3.70 -22.74
CA LEU A 327 -15.33 -4.35 -21.65
C LEU A 327 -15.01 -5.84 -21.54
N VAL A 328 -14.92 -6.56 -22.67
CA VAL A 328 -14.56 -7.98 -22.70
C VAL A 328 -13.13 -8.19 -22.21
N VAL A 329 -12.18 -7.35 -22.62
CA VAL A 329 -10.78 -7.42 -22.16
C VAL A 329 -10.69 -7.17 -20.65
N VAL A 330 -11.33 -6.10 -20.16
CA VAL A 330 -11.36 -5.78 -18.72
C VAL A 330 -12.02 -6.90 -17.92
N PHE A 331 -13.15 -7.43 -18.40
CA PHE A 331 -13.84 -8.55 -17.76
C PHE A 331 -12.96 -9.81 -17.76
N SER A 332 -12.27 -10.12 -18.85
CA SER A 332 -11.39 -11.29 -18.96
C SER A 332 -10.18 -11.18 -18.02
N ILE A 333 -9.56 -10.01 -17.92
CA ILE A 333 -8.46 -9.75 -16.97
C ILE A 333 -8.95 -9.95 -15.53
N ASN A 334 -10.13 -9.42 -15.20
CA ASN A 334 -10.72 -9.60 -13.88
C ASN A 334 -11.08 -11.06 -13.59
N LEU A 335 -11.60 -11.77 -14.58
CA LEU A 335 -11.92 -13.18 -14.47
C LEU A 335 -10.66 -14.00 -14.22
N VAL A 336 -9.57 -13.73 -14.95
CA VAL A 336 -8.25 -14.34 -14.69
C VAL A 336 -7.78 -14.03 -13.29
N ASN A 337 -7.88 -12.79 -12.80
CA ASN A 337 -7.49 -12.44 -11.43
C ASN A 337 -8.32 -13.21 -10.40
N VAL A 338 -9.64 -13.28 -10.57
CA VAL A 338 -10.54 -14.05 -9.70
C VAL A 338 -10.18 -15.53 -9.72
N PHE A 339 -9.93 -16.13 -10.89
CA PHE A 339 -9.50 -17.52 -10.98
C PHE A 339 -8.10 -17.75 -10.40
N THR A 340 -7.18 -16.82 -10.58
CA THR A 340 -5.80 -16.93 -10.03
C THR A 340 -5.83 -16.86 -8.51
N VAL A 341 -6.70 -16.00 -7.97
CA VAL A 341 -7.03 -15.94 -6.55
C VAL A 341 -7.61 -17.30 -6.15
N LEU A 342 -8.79 -17.69 -6.64
CA LEU A 342 -9.48 -18.93 -6.28
C LEU A 342 -8.65 -20.22 -6.45
N ALA A 343 -7.78 -20.29 -7.45
CA ALA A 343 -6.91 -21.43 -7.71
C ALA A 343 -5.68 -21.51 -6.79
N ASN A 344 -5.35 -20.44 -6.05
CA ASN A 344 -4.33 -20.43 -5.01
C ASN A 344 -4.98 -20.27 -3.62
N PRO A 345 -5.61 -21.30 -3.06
CA PRO A 345 -6.21 -21.23 -1.72
C PRO A 345 -5.19 -20.95 -0.61
N LYS A 346 -3.89 -21.27 -0.81
CA LYS A 346 -2.82 -20.95 0.14
C LYS A 346 -2.57 -19.45 0.32
N SER A 347 -2.93 -18.61 -0.65
CA SER A 347 -2.69 -17.16 -0.58
C SER A 347 -3.81 -16.36 0.08
N GLN A 348 -4.93 -17.00 0.46
CA GLN A 348 -6.20 -16.27 0.51
C GLN A 348 -6.75 -15.88 1.87
N ILE A 349 -6.23 -16.39 2.99
CA ILE A 349 -6.57 -15.81 4.30
C ILE A 349 -5.36 -15.96 5.22
N GLU A 350 -4.42 -15.01 5.14
CA GLU A 350 -3.31 -14.90 6.12
C GLU A 350 -3.81 -14.89 7.58
N LEU A 351 -5.06 -14.47 7.80
CA LEU A 351 -5.71 -14.47 9.12
C LEU A 351 -5.84 -15.87 9.77
N PHE A 352 -5.77 -16.95 8.98
CA PHE A 352 -5.87 -18.34 9.47
C PHE A 352 -4.66 -19.21 9.13
N ASN A 353 -3.73 -18.72 8.30
CA ASN A 353 -2.41 -19.36 8.22
C ASN A 353 -1.68 -18.98 9.50
N VAL A 354 -1.57 -19.92 10.44
CA VAL A 354 -0.63 -19.78 11.55
C VAL A 354 0.73 -19.59 10.91
N ALA A 355 1.34 -18.43 11.15
CA ALA A 355 2.67 -18.15 10.65
C ALA A 355 3.62 -19.20 11.23
N GLU A 356 4.42 -19.84 10.36
CA GLU A 356 5.46 -20.77 10.79
C GLU A 356 6.46 -20.01 11.66
N ILE A 357 6.65 -20.46 12.90
CA ILE A 357 7.61 -19.89 13.84
C ILE A 357 8.96 -20.57 13.60
N VAL A 358 9.87 -19.84 12.97
CA VAL A 358 11.25 -20.30 12.75
C VAL A 358 12.17 -19.74 13.83
N ALA A 359 12.73 -20.61 14.67
CA ALA A 359 13.69 -20.23 15.69
C ALA A 359 15.07 -19.94 15.07
N HIS A 360 15.40 -18.66 14.90
CA HIS A 360 16.64 -18.20 14.27
C HIS A 360 17.86 -18.52 15.14
N ARG A 361 18.72 -19.43 14.66
CA ARG A 361 19.86 -20.03 15.38
C ARG A 361 19.47 -20.78 16.65
N GLY A 362 18.28 -21.41 16.64
CA GLY A 362 17.61 -21.94 17.84
C GLY A 362 16.92 -20.83 18.65
N ALA A 363 16.63 -21.08 19.93
CA ALA A 363 16.06 -20.10 20.86
C ALA A 363 17.14 -19.08 21.32
N SER A 364 17.76 -18.40 20.35
CA SER A 364 18.99 -17.60 20.53
C SER A 364 18.85 -16.36 21.43
N LEU A 365 17.62 -16.00 21.82
CA LEU A 365 17.37 -14.98 22.84
C LEU A 365 17.47 -15.53 24.27
N ASP A 366 17.27 -16.83 24.46
CA ASP A 366 17.18 -17.49 25.76
C ASP A 366 18.33 -18.49 26.00
N ALA A 367 19.03 -18.90 24.94
CA ALA A 367 20.18 -19.79 24.96
C ALA A 367 21.24 -19.38 23.91
N PRO A 368 22.51 -19.80 24.03
CA PRO A 368 23.57 -19.41 23.11
C PRO A 368 23.28 -19.86 21.67
N GLU A 369 23.39 -18.95 20.70
CA GLU A 369 23.05 -19.22 19.31
C GLU A 369 23.82 -20.42 18.71
N ASN A 370 23.17 -21.17 17.79
CA ASN A 370 23.78 -22.30 17.07
C ASN A 370 24.37 -23.41 17.98
N THR A 371 23.77 -23.65 19.15
CA THR A 371 24.16 -24.73 20.09
C THR A 371 23.10 -25.81 20.17
N ILE A 372 23.44 -26.96 20.78
CA ILE A 372 22.43 -27.96 21.10
C ILE A 372 21.42 -27.41 22.11
N ALA A 373 21.88 -26.66 23.11
CA ALA A 373 21.00 -26.04 24.10
C ALA A 373 19.95 -25.10 23.45
N SER A 374 20.33 -24.26 22.48
CA SER A 374 19.36 -23.39 21.80
C SER A 374 18.39 -24.15 20.90
N ILE A 375 18.83 -25.25 20.30
CA ILE A 375 17.98 -26.13 19.50
C ILE A 375 16.95 -26.84 20.38
N GLU A 376 17.37 -27.48 21.47
CA GLU A 376 16.48 -28.19 22.37
C GLU A 376 15.44 -27.25 23.01
N LEU A 377 15.87 -26.07 23.43
CA LEU A 377 14.97 -25.06 23.99
C LEU A 377 13.95 -24.57 22.95
N ALA A 378 14.34 -24.39 21.68
CA ALA A 378 13.40 -24.03 20.62
C ALA A 378 12.33 -25.10 20.40
N ILE A 379 12.71 -26.38 20.46
CA ILE A 379 11.78 -27.51 20.38
C ILE A 379 10.83 -27.51 21.58
N GLU A 380 11.34 -27.30 22.79
CA GLU A 380 10.53 -27.23 24.01
C GLU A 380 9.52 -26.07 23.98
N GLN A 381 9.94 -24.93 23.45
CA GLN A 381 9.08 -23.76 23.26
C GLN A 381 8.05 -23.92 22.13
N GLY A 382 8.12 -25.01 21.35
CA GLY A 382 7.16 -25.34 20.30
C GLY A 382 7.38 -24.60 18.98
N ALA A 383 8.62 -24.29 18.62
CA ALA A 383 8.94 -23.74 17.30
C ALA A 383 8.57 -24.74 16.19
N ASP A 384 7.96 -24.26 15.10
CA ASP A 384 7.60 -25.10 13.95
C ASP A 384 8.84 -25.51 13.14
N ALA A 385 9.85 -24.64 13.12
CA ALA A 385 11.11 -24.86 12.45
C ALA A 385 12.29 -24.22 13.20
N ILE A 386 13.50 -24.69 12.90
CA ILE A 386 14.73 -24.19 13.49
C ILE A 386 15.66 -23.82 12.35
N GLU A 387 16.17 -22.58 12.38
CA GLU A 387 17.18 -22.12 11.45
C GLU A 387 18.55 -22.24 12.11
N ILE A 388 19.54 -22.69 11.34
CA ILE A 388 20.93 -22.89 11.77
C ILE A 388 21.90 -22.45 10.68
N ASP A 389 23.00 -21.83 11.10
CA ASP A 389 24.05 -21.36 10.20
C ASP A 389 25.14 -22.42 10.05
N VAL A 390 25.50 -22.77 8.81
CA VAL A 390 26.50 -23.82 8.55
C VAL A 390 27.77 -23.26 7.91
N ARG A 391 28.91 -23.64 8.51
CA ARG A 391 30.27 -23.42 8.00
C ARG A 391 31.05 -24.73 7.94
N GLU A 392 32.18 -24.72 7.25
CA GLU A 392 33.11 -25.87 7.21
C GLU A 392 34.35 -25.61 8.07
N THR A 393 34.84 -26.68 8.68
CA THR A 393 36.18 -26.75 9.29
C THR A 393 37.27 -26.86 8.21
N ARG A 394 38.55 -26.82 8.59
CA ARG A 394 39.70 -27.07 7.70
C ARG A 394 39.61 -28.40 6.96
N GLU A 395 38.91 -29.37 7.54
CA GLU A 395 38.76 -30.73 7.02
C GLU A 395 37.50 -30.90 6.16
N GLY A 396 36.73 -29.81 5.97
CA GLY A 396 35.47 -29.83 5.20
C GLY A 396 34.26 -30.34 5.99
N ILE A 397 34.40 -30.55 7.30
CA ILE A 397 33.31 -31.04 8.16
C ILE A 397 32.31 -29.89 8.42
N PRO A 398 31.00 -30.05 8.13
CA PRO A 398 30.00 -29.04 8.41
C PRO A 398 29.72 -28.89 9.91
N ILE A 399 29.73 -27.65 10.40
CA ILE A 399 29.50 -27.27 11.79
C ILE A 399 28.52 -26.10 11.88
N LEU A 400 27.87 -25.96 13.03
CA LEU A 400 26.95 -24.86 13.32
C LEU A 400 27.72 -23.62 13.78
N PHE A 401 27.86 -22.62 12.92
CA PHE A 401 28.59 -21.39 13.24
C PHE A 401 28.28 -20.23 12.29
N HIS A 402 27.92 -19.05 12.83
CA HIS A 402 27.55 -17.90 12.01
C HIS A 402 28.75 -17.12 11.44
N ASP A 403 29.71 -16.76 12.30
CA ASP A 403 30.77 -15.80 11.99
C ASP A 403 31.95 -16.45 11.27
N THR A 404 32.72 -15.66 10.50
CA THR A 404 33.97 -16.16 9.89
C THR A 404 35.07 -16.44 10.91
N THR A 405 34.97 -15.84 12.10
CA THR A 405 35.96 -15.90 13.19
C THR A 405 35.29 -16.26 14.51
N THR A 406 36.04 -16.86 15.42
CA THR A 406 35.54 -17.45 16.67
C THR A 406 35.21 -16.44 17.79
N SER A 407 35.78 -15.24 17.78
CA SER A 407 35.83 -14.35 18.96
C SER A 407 34.51 -13.82 19.52
N ARG A 408 33.43 -13.78 18.74
CA ARG A 408 32.15 -13.20 19.21
C ARG A 408 31.39 -14.15 20.14
N THR A 409 31.36 -15.43 19.79
CA THR A 409 30.50 -16.43 20.43
C THR A 409 31.31 -17.55 21.06
N THR A 410 32.62 -17.39 21.21
CA THR A 410 33.45 -18.35 21.92
C THR A 410 34.41 -17.66 22.87
N ASP A 411 35.10 -18.45 23.69
CA ASP A 411 36.20 -18.03 24.55
C ASP A 411 37.55 -17.79 23.82
N ASP A 412 37.56 -17.84 22.48
CA ASP A 412 38.80 -17.73 21.68
C ASP A 412 39.25 -16.28 21.49
N GLN A 413 40.16 -15.84 22.36
CA GLN A 413 40.75 -14.50 22.30
C GLN A 413 41.65 -14.27 21.07
N ILE A 414 42.12 -15.34 20.40
CA ILE A 414 42.96 -15.23 19.20
C ILE A 414 42.10 -14.90 17.97
N SER A 415 40.78 -15.09 18.06
CA SER A 415 39.83 -14.83 16.96
C SER A 415 40.19 -15.57 15.68
N ARG A 416 40.49 -16.87 15.82
CA ARG A 416 40.89 -17.72 14.69
C ARG A 416 39.78 -17.81 13.63
N ILE A 417 40.20 -18.01 12.38
CA ILE A 417 39.28 -18.22 11.25
C ILE A 417 38.79 -19.66 11.29
N VAL A 418 37.47 -19.84 11.28
CA VAL A 418 36.81 -21.15 11.43
C VAL A 418 37.29 -22.16 10.37
N SER A 419 37.39 -21.74 9.11
CA SER A 419 37.83 -22.60 8.01
C SER A 419 39.30 -23.03 8.09
N ASN A 420 40.08 -22.49 9.02
CA ASN A 420 41.49 -22.86 9.23
C ASN A 420 41.69 -23.81 10.42
N MET A 421 40.64 -24.12 11.18
CA MET A 421 40.71 -24.95 12.38
C MET A 421 40.22 -26.38 12.11
N THR A 422 40.79 -27.38 12.77
CA THR A 422 40.25 -28.76 12.74
C THR A 422 38.97 -28.86 13.56
N LEU A 423 38.17 -29.91 13.34
CA LEU A 423 37.01 -30.16 14.19
C LEU A 423 37.41 -30.29 15.67
N GLU A 424 38.52 -30.99 15.95
CA GLU A 424 39.05 -31.16 17.31
C GLU A 424 39.33 -29.80 17.97
N GLN A 425 40.03 -28.89 17.28
CA GLN A 425 40.32 -27.54 17.78
C GLN A 425 39.07 -26.68 17.98
N ILE A 426 38.03 -26.91 17.18
CA ILE A 426 36.75 -26.18 17.28
C ILE A 426 35.91 -26.72 18.45
N LYS A 427 35.92 -28.04 18.69
CA LYS A 427 35.22 -28.69 19.80
C LYS A 427 35.80 -28.35 21.17
N GLU A 428 37.06 -27.89 21.23
CA GLU A 428 37.68 -27.37 22.46
C GLU A 428 37.14 -25.99 22.90
N LEU A 429 36.46 -25.26 22.00
CA LEU A 429 35.94 -23.93 22.30
C LEU A 429 34.66 -24.00 23.12
N ASP A 430 34.56 -23.13 24.13
CA ASP A 430 33.32 -22.89 24.86
C ASP A 430 32.48 -21.86 24.10
N VAL A 431 31.28 -22.25 23.68
CA VAL A 431 30.33 -21.40 22.95
C VAL A 431 29.09 -21.00 23.74
N GLY A 432 29.07 -21.24 25.05
CA GLY A 432 27.94 -20.88 25.91
C GLY A 432 28.28 -19.86 26.99
N SER A 433 29.51 -19.84 27.50
CA SER A 433 29.93 -18.95 28.60
C SER A 433 29.77 -17.45 28.28
N TRP A 434 29.85 -17.06 27.02
CA TRP A 434 29.63 -15.66 26.60
C TRP A 434 28.17 -15.22 26.77
N PHE A 435 27.23 -16.17 26.72
CA PHE A 435 25.81 -15.92 26.86
C PHE A 435 25.40 -15.91 28.34
N GLY A 436 25.91 -16.89 29.11
CA GLY A 436 25.66 -16.98 30.54
C GLY A 436 26.38 -18.16 31.19
N SER A 437 26.63 -18.07 32.50
CA SER A 437 27.35 -19.10 33.26
C SER A 437 26.67 -20.47 33.23
N ASP A 438 25.35 -20.51 33.06
CA ASP A 438 24.55 -21.74 33.05
C ASP A 438 24.78 -22.58 31.78
N PHE A 439 25.36 -21.97 30.74
CA PHE A 439 25.71 -22.63 29.48
C PHE A 439 27.22 -22.88 29.34
N SER A 440 27.98 -22.73 30.42
CA SER A 440 29.43 -22.95 30.39
C SER A 440 29.76 -24.39 29.98
N GLY A 441 30.68 -24.53 29.03
CA GLY A 441 31.08 -25.83 28.47
C GLY A 441 30.27 -26.31 27.27
N GLU A 442 29.28 -25.54 26.78
CA GLU A 442 28.67 -25.82 25.48
C GLU A 442 29.73 -25.83 24.38
N GLN A 443 29.63 -26.81 23.47
CA GLN A 443 30.57 -26.99 22.36
C GLN A 443 29.92 -26.62 21.03
N VAL A 444 30.72 -26.29 20.03
CA VAL A 444 30.24 -26.10 18.66
C VAL A 444 29.67 -27.43 18.12
N PRO A 445 28.39 -27.51 17.73
CA PRO A 445 27.82 -28.73 17.16
C PRO A 445 28.30 -28.97 15.72
N THR A 446 28.42 -30.24 15.34
CA THR A 446 28.43 -30.61 13.92
C THR A 446 27.02 -30.50 13.36
N LEU A 447 26.89 -30.35 12.04
CA LEU A 447 25.57 -30.38 11.41
C LEU A 447 24.85 -31.70 11.69
N GLU A 448 25.56 -32.82 11.62
CA GLU A 448 25.01 -34.15 11.88
C GLU A 448 24.42 -34.27 13.30
N GLU A 449 25.12 -33.78 14.32
CA GLU A 449 24.62 -33.75 15.71
C GLU A 449 23.31 -32.95 15.81
N ALA A 450 23.25 -31.78 15.17
CA ALA A 450 22.04 -30.96 15.15
C ALA A 450 20.87 -31.64 14.41
N LEU A 451 21.13 -32.23 13.23
CA LEU A 451 20.10 -32.92 12.45
C LEU A 451 19.47 -34.08 13.23
N LEU A 452 20.29 -34.87 13.93
CA LEU A 452 19.83 -35.99 14.77
C LEU A 452 18.90 -35.53 15.91
N ILE A 453 19.14 -34.35 16.48
CA ILE A 453 18.33 -33.81 17.57
C ILE A 453 17.00 -33.27 17.04
N ILE A 454 17.01 -32.60 15.88
CA ILE A 454 15.84 -31.92 15.31
C ILE A 454 14.92 -32.89 14.56
N GLN A 455 15.46 -33.97 13.99
CA GLN A 455 14.72 -34.92 13.17
C GLN A 455 13.42 -35.38 13.84
N GLY A 456 12.31 -35.24 13.11
CA GLY A 456 10.98 -35.63 13.56
C GLY A 456 10.34 -34.71 14.61
N LYS A 457 11.00 -33.62 15.02
CA LYS A 457 10.50 -32.67 16.03
C LYS A 457 10.19 -31.30 15.47
N ALA A 458 10.98 -30.82 14.50
CA ALA A 458 10.76 -29.54 13.82
C ALA A 458 11.32 -29.60 12.39
N ARG A 459 10.89 -28.66 11.53
CA ARG A 459 11.54 -28.44 10.23
C ARG A 459 12.89 -27.73 10.40
N ILE A 460 13.75 -27.82 9.38
CA ILE A 460 15.13 -27.36 9.46
C ILE A 460 15.41 -26.37 8.34
N PHE A 461 15.92 -25.20 8.69
CA PHE A 461 16.41 -24.22 7.73
C PHE A 461 17.93 -24.14 7.87
N ILE A 462 18.65 -24.55 6.82
CA ILE A 462 20.11 -24.54 6.81
C ILE A 462 20.59 -23.35 6.00
N GLU A 463 21.17 -22.34 6.66
CA GLU A 463 21.83 -21.24 5.97
C GLU A 463 23.30 -21.57 5.70
N LEU A 464 23.67 -21.74 4.44
CA LEU A 464 25.05 -21.97 4.03
C LEU A 464 25.82 -20.64 4.01
N LYS A 465 26.77 -20.47 4.93
CA LYS A 465 27.60 -19.24 5.03
C LYS A 465 28.82 -19.23 4.12
N VAL A 466 29.12 -20.35 3.48
CA VAL A 466 30.25 -20.56 2.59
C VAL A 466 29.76 -21.31 1.35
N ASN A 467 30.37 -21.04 0.19
CA ASN A 467 30.04 -21.70 -1.06
C ASN A 467 31.25 -22.47 -1.58
N THR A 468 31.43 -23.69 -1.07
CA THR A 468 32.40 -24.65 -1.57
C THR A 468 31.67 -25.89 -2.09
N GLU A 469 32.20 -26.51 -3.15
CA GLU A 469 31.59 -27.72 -3.71
C GLU A 469 31.52 -28.85 -2.66
N ASN A 470 32.54 -28.93 -1.81
CA ASN A 470 32.67 -29.98 -0.80
C ASN A 470 31.59 -29.88 0.29
N ILE A 471 31.36 -28.68 0.87
CA ILE A 471 30.33 -28.52 1.90
C ILE A 471 28.93 -28.77 1.32
N ASN A 472 28.66 -28.30 0.11
CA ASN A 472 27.36 -28.50 -0.55
C ASN A 472 27.06 -30.00 -0.72
N GLN A 473 28.03 -30.77 -1.22
CA GLN A 473 27.90 -32.22 -1.38
C GLN A 473 27.74 -32.92 -0.03
N THR A 474 28.52 -32.55 0.98
CA THR A 474 28.46 -33.16 2.31
C THR A 474 27.12 -32.89 3.00
N VAL A 475 26.59 -31.67 2.90
CA VAL A 475 25.28 -31.30 3.44
C VAL A 475 24.16 -32.09 2.74
N ILE A 476 24.20 -32.19 1.41
CA ILE A 476 23.22 -32.99 0.65
C ILE A 476 23.29 -34.47 1.08
N GLN A 477 24.50 -35.03 1.20
CA GLN A 477 24.68 -36.41 1.64
C GLN A 477 24.12 -36.66 3.04
N LEU A 478 24.32 -35.74 3.98
CA LEU A 478 23.73 -35.85 5.33
C LEU A 478 22.20 -35.80 5.26
N ILE A 479 21.61 -34.90 4.48
CA ILE A 479 20.16 -34.80 4.31
C ILE A 479 19.58 -36.09 3.73
N GLU A 480 20.24 -36.68 2.72
CA GLU A 480 19.83 -37.93 2.10
C GLU A 480 20.01 -39.13 3.04
N LEU A 481 21.14 -39.20 3.76
CA LEU A 481 21.46 -40.27 4.69
C LEU A 481 20.43 -40.39 5.82
N TYR A 482 19.92 -39.25 6.29
CA TYR A 482 18.93 -39.17 7.37
C TYR A 482 17.47 -39.04 6.88
N ASP A 483 17.22 -39.16 5.58
CA ASP A 483 15.87 -39.05 4.96
C ASP A 483 15.14 -37.74 5.31
N LEU A 484 15.86 -36.62 5.31
CA LEU A 484 15.36 -35.29 5.73
C LEU A 484 14.94 -34.39 4.55
N SER A 485 14.85 -34.94 3.34
CA SER A 485 14.62 -34.14 2.12
C SER A 485 13.30 -33.36 2.10
N SER A 486 12.27 -33.80 2.83
CA SER A 486 11.00 -33.07 2.97
C SER A 486 11.02 -31.99 4.06
N ASP A 487 11.94 -32.10 5.00
CA ASP A 487 11.91 -31.34 6.25
C ASP A 487 12.95 -30.21 6.26
N VAL A 488 13.94 -30.27 5.36
CA VAL A 488 15.03 -29.30 5.23
C VAL A 488 14.75 -28.29 4.11
N ILE A 489 14.98 -27.01 4.41
CA ILE A 489 15.10 -25.91 3.44
C ILE A 489 16.54 -25.39 3.49
N ILE A 490 17.18 -25.26 2.33
CA ILE A 490 18.50 -24.64 2.20
C ILE A 490 18.34 -23.15 1.86
N LEU A 491 19.08 -22.30 2.57
CA LEU A 491 19.16 -20.85 2.38
C LEU A 491 20.60 -20.44 2.03
N SER A 492 20.76 -19.40 1.20
CA SER A 492 22.06 -18.76 0.96
C SER A 492 21.88 -17.33 0.45
N PHE A 493 22.83 -16.45 0.79
CA PHE A 493 22.97 -15.12 0.17
C PHE A 493 23.80 -15.16 -1.13
N ASN A 494 24.46 -16.29 -1.44
CA ASN A 494 25.24 -16.45 -2.66
C ASN A 494 24.37 -17.01 -3.79
N LYS A 495 24.08 -16.19 -4.81
CA LYS A 495 23.21 -16.55 -5.94
C LYS A 495 23.68 -17.77 -6.76
N GLN A 496 24.98 -18.09 -6.74
CA GLN A 496 25.53 -19.23 -7.50
C GLN A 496 25.36 -20.57 -6.78
N GLN A 497 25.06 -20.53 -5.49
CA GLN A 497 24.76 -21.66 -4.61
C GLN A 497 23.25 -21.92 -4.63
#